data_AF-A0AAD9QCU5-F1
#
_entry.id   AF-A0AAD9QCU5-F1
#
_cell.length_a   1.000
_cell.length_b   1.000
_cell.length_c   1.000
_cell.angle_alpha   90.00
_cell.angle_beta   90.00
_cell.angle_gamma   90.00
#
_symmetry.space_group_name_H-M   'P 1'
#
loop_
_entity.id
_entity.type
_entity.pdbx_description
1 polymer ?
#
loop_
_entity_poly.entity_id
_entity_poly.type
_entity_poly.pdbx_seq_one_letter_code
_entity_poly.pdbx_strand_id
1 'polypeptide(L)'
;MLAYVGLLSVVLTFPVCFSVTCKQSYDRSRYIGKARVPVDCKTESLACPRSWKAGVPEISSDSSNAFDKMVATKFLYCHEGFTTCGYVPIDARNGNVLGHSGVTIGAGIDLGTKTSTSFVGLSSDIVQKLAPYFGLQKDEAACAIIQNPLRLSREEATKTTNVIKMEILKSVRSRYDQDKKAGAKKFDSLPRGIRTAIVSVWFQFGLPPKYPKFWGHVTRNEWEKAVNELRNFYSNPGDQARGDLRRRNHEADIIEAALSRCTSSVDLVFLLDESGSVGATNFNKSLDFVGRLIGSFPEENLRGENGTRFGLSTFSSSYSTKFHLYNYTSQLGYSSAITRVRYSGGGTQLGFALGRVLTDQFSERRCLRPSADGLPRILVVLTDGKSYDSVSTPAKTVRDNEITIYAVGVARYDSEQLKDIAPLDQHVITLDSFSKLDAFVSTITSSACYEPRASGNNETITTNVKNGSFKYFSYKVNPEKNLEVSVDDLVGSTMLYASRTTPHPYKYDHDYKFERASQNDKVIVIAGNATSPRPKRSTGNNLQPIYIAVTSDTDSAKFAIVANECEPSVWYKREVSYK
;
A
#
# COMPACT_ATOMS: atom_id res chain seq x y z
N MET A 1 87.75 1.25 -12.14
CA MET A 1 86.68 0.68 -11.30
C MET A 1 85.59 1.74 -11.22
N LEU A 2 84.49 1.61 -11.95
CA LEU A 2 83.20 1.01 -11.51
C LEU A 2 82.65 1.73 -10.25
N ALA A 3 81.40 2.15 -10.12
CA ALA A 3 80.22 2.21 -10.96
C ALA A 3 79.09 2.90 -10.16
N TYR A 4 77.94 3.13 -10.82
CA TYR A 4 76.60 3.35 -10.27
C TYR A 4 76.16 4.76 -9.82
N VAL A 5 75.59 5.48 -10.81
CA VAL A 5 74.55 6.49 -10.61
C VAL A 5 73.19 5.76 -10.65
N GLY A 6 72.48 5.71 -9.53
CA GLY A 6 71.13 5.15 -9.44
C GLY A 6 70.08 6.18 -9.87
N LEU A 7 69.35 5.91 -10.96
CA LEU A 7 68.17 6.66 -11.37
C LEU A 7 67.01 6.40 -10.39
N LEU A 8 66.43 7.48 -9.86
CA LEU A 8 65.07 7.50 -9.34
C LEU A 8 64.09 7.22 -10.50
N SER A 9 63.35 6.12 -10.43
CA SER A 9 62.12 5.95 -11.22
C SER A 9 60.92 6.24 -10.31
N VAL A 10 60.39 7.45 -10.43
CA VAL A 10 59.07 7.81 -9.92
C VAL A 10 58.05 7.08 -10.79
N VAL A 11 57.40 6.06 -10.23
CA VAL A 11 56.25 5.40 -10.86
C VAL A 11 55.05 6.33 -10.70
N LEU A 12 54.87 7.23 -11.67
CA LEU A 12 53.60 7.92 -11.90
C LEU A 12 52.61 6.89 -12.45
N THR A 13 51.78 6.31 -11.59
CA THR A 13 50.58 5.59 -12.02
C THR A 13 49.58 6.61 -12.55
N PHE A 14 49.58 6.84 -13.86
CA PHE A 14 48.50 7.55 -14.53
C PHE A 14 47.19 6.74 -14.39
N PRO A 15 46.04 7.37 -14.13
CA PRO A 15 44.76 6.68 -14.28
C PRO A 15 44.62 6.32 -15.76
N VAL A 16 44.60 5.02 -16.06
CA VAL A 16 44.27 4.55 -17.41
C VAL A 16 42.81 4.91 -17.65
N CYS A 17 42.56 6.05 -18.29
CA CYS A 17 41.28 6.34 -18.90
C CYS A 17 41.04 5.29 -19.98
N PHE A 18 40.26 4.27 -19.67
CA PHE A 18 39.64 3.45 -20.70
C PHE A 18 38.71 4.36 -21.50
N SER A 19 39.25 4.92 -22.59
CA SER A 19 38.43 5.46 -23.67
C SER A 19 37.67 4.29 -24.26
N VAL A 20 36.42 4.12 -23.86
CA VAL A 20 35.49 3.18 -24.51
C VAL A 20 35.11 3.81 -25.85
N THR A 21 36.01 3.80 -26.83
CA THR A 21 35.62 4.08 -28.22
C THR A 21 34.72 2.95 -28.68
N CYS A 22 33.43 3.24 -28.83
CA CYS A 22 32.41 2.30 -29.25
C CYS A 22 32.73 1.82 -30.69
N LYS A 23 33.37 0.65 -30.83
CA LYS A 23 33.75 0.07 -32.14
C LYS A 23 32.60 -0.66 -32.85
N GLN A 24 31.47 -0.89 -32.19
CA GLN A 24 30.27 -1.48 -32.78
C GLN A 24 29.20 -0.40 -32.96
N SER A 25 28.57 -0.34 -34.14
CA SER A 25 27.42 0.53 -34.34
C SER A 25 26.26 0.05 -33.45
N TYR A 26 25.72 0.98 -32.69
CA TYR A 26 24.52 0.78 -31.90
C TYR A 26 23.30 0.61 -32.83
N ASP A 27 22.89 -0.64 -33.10
CA ASP A 27 21.76 -0.96 -33.98
C ASP A 27 20.39 -0.86 -33.27
N ARG A 28 19.86 0.36 -33.15
CA ARG A 28 18.55 0.71 -32.53
C ARG A 28 17.39 -0.26 -32.82
N SER A 29 17.39 -0.95 -33.97
CA SER A 29 16.30 -1.85 -34.39
C SER A 29 16.17 -3.13 -33.57
N ARG A 30 17.25 -3.58 -32.91
CA ARG A 30 17.20 -4.77 -32.05
C ARG A 30 16.56 -4.49 -30.67
N TYR A 31 16.19 -3.25 -30.34
CA TYR A 31 15.99 -2.71 -28.98
C TYR A 31 14.50 -2.45 -28.66
N ILE A 32 13.72 -3.48 -28.29
CA ILE A 32 12.27 -3.34 -27.98
C ILE A 32 11.99 -3.64 -26.50
N GLY A 33 11.40 -2.70 -25.74
CA GLY A 33 11.00 -2.86 -24.33
C GLY A 33 11.13 -1.58 -23.46
N LYS A 34 10.83 -1.68 -22.14
CA LYS A 34 10.96 -0.55 -21.17
C LYS A 34 12.37 -0.35 -20.60
N ALA A 35 13.25 -1.33 -20.76
CA ALA A 35 14.64 -1.34 -20.28
C ALA A 35 15.41 -2.44 -21.03
N ARG A 36 16.68 -2.21 -21.35
CA ARG A 36 17.56 -3.24 -21.92
C ARG A 36 18.43 -3.89 -20.84
N VAL A 37 18.07 -5.11 -20.46
CA VAL A 37 18.84 -5.95 -19.55
C VAL A 37 19.66 -6.94 -20.39
N PRO A 38 20.87 -7.38 -19.98
CA PRO A 38 21.53 -8.52 -20.62
C PRO A 38 20.54 -9.69 -20.77
N VAL A 39 20.64 -10.45 -21.86
CA VAL A 39 19.61 -11.39 -22.37
C VAL A 39 19.14 -12.46 -21.35
N ASP A 40 19.81 -12.60 -20.20
CA ASP A 40 19.49 -13.57 -19.14
C ASP A 40 19.21 -12.96 -17.75
N CYS A 41 18.81 -11.70 -17.66
CA CYS A 41 18.58 -11.05 -16.37
C CYS A 41 17.12 -11.14 -15.92
N LYS A 42 16.91 -11.76 -14.75
CA LYS A 42 15.64 -11.73 -14.03
C LYS A 42 15.57 -10.43 -13.22
N THR A 43 14.69 -9.52 -13.61
CA THR A 43 14.30 -8.41 -12.76
C THR A 43 13.33 -8.92 -11.70
N GLU A 44 13.64 -8.69 -10.42
CA GLU A 44 12.68 -8.94 -9.35
C GLU A 44 11.70 -7.78 -9.31
N SER A 45 10.52 -7.97 -9.90
CA SER A 45 9.40 -7.06 -9.70
C SER A 45 8.85 -7.28 -8.29
N LEU A 46 9.22 -6.41 -7.35
CA LEU A 46 8.42 -6.20 -6.15
C LEU A 46 7.12 -5.52 -6.60
N ALA A 47 6.07 -6.32 -6.85
CA ALA A 47 4.78 -5.78 -7.22
C ALA A 47 4.29 -4.83 -6.12
N CYS A 48 3.96 -3.58 -6.49
CA CYS A 48 3.35 -2.68 -5.52
C CYS A 48 2.01 -3.26 -5.06
N PRO A 49 1.69 -3.13 -3.75
CA PRO A 49 0.31 -3.20 -3.28
C PRO A 49 -0.58 -2.34 -4.18
N ARG A 50 -1.80 -2.80 -4.38
CA ARG A 50 -2.77 -2.13 -5.25
C ARG A 50 -3.43 -0.91 -4.59
N SER A 51 -3.21 -0.75 -3.28
CA SER A 51 -3.57 0.42 -2.50
C SER A 51 -2.62 0.55 -1.32
N TRP A 52 -2.41 1.78 -0.88
CA TRP A 52 -1.68 2.09 0.35
C TRP A 52 -2.55 2.83 1.37
N LYS A 53 -3.89 2.74 1.25
CA LYS A 53 -4.83 3.32 2.23
C LYS A 53 -4.69 2.72 3.63
N ALA A 54 -4.15 1.51 3.75
CA ALA A 54 -3.73 0.95 5.04
C ALA A 54 -2.51 1.69 5.65
N GLY A 55 -1.83 2.53 4.88
CA GLY A 55 -0.62 3.22 5.29
C GLY A 55 0.60 2.30 5.35
N VAL A 56 1.63 2.79 6.05
CA VAL A 56 2.83 2.03 6.39
C VAL A 56 3.01 2.03 7.90
N PRO A 57 3.45 0.92 8.51
CA PRO A 57 3.67 0.87 9.95
C PRO A 57 4.74 1.88 10.39
N GLU A 58 4.59 2.49 11.56
CA GLU A 58 5.55 3.47 12.08
C GLU A 58 6.90 2.84 12.43
N ILE A 59 6.91 1.55 12.76
CA ILE A 59 8.11 0.76 13.03
C ILE A 59 8.18 -0.36 12.00
N SER A 60 9.37 -0.56 11.41
CA SER A 60 9.63 -1.75 10.60
C SER A 60 9.81 -2.95 11.53
N SER A 61 8.98 -3.97 11.39
CA SER A 61 9.16 -5.22 12.13
C SER A 61 10.49 -5.90 11.75
N ASP A 62 10.95 -5.75 10.51
CA ASP A 62 11.90 -6.71 9.92
C ASP A 62 13.28 -6.12 9.63
N SER A 63 13.58 -4.85 9.95
CA SER A 63 14.82 -4.22 9.47
C SER A 63 15.79 -3.73 10.55
N SER A 64 17.01 -4.28 10.50
CA SER A 64 18.20 -3.71 11.15
C SER A 64 18.70 -2.45 10.42
N ASN A 65 18.23 -2.20 9.19
CA ASN A 65 18.65 -1.09 8.33
C ASN A 65 18.11 0.27 8.80
N ALA A 66 19.02 1.21 9.10
CA ALA A 66 18.66 2.57 9.50
C ALA A 66 17.81 3.33 8.48
N PHE A 67 18.00 3.08 7.18
CA PHE A 67 17.19 3.71 6.12
C PHE A 67 15.71 3.30 6.22
N ASP A 68 15.46 2.00 6.39
CA ASP A 68 14.10 1.47 6.45
C ASP A 68 13.38 1.85 7.75
N LYS A 69 14.11 2.13 8.83
CA LYS A 69 13.53 2.72 10.04
C LYS A 69 13.01 4.15 9.81
N MET A 70 13.56 4.88 8.84
CA MET A 70 13.17 6.27 8.55
C MET A 70 12.07 6.38 7.51
N VAL A 71 12.07 5.52 6.49
CA VAL A 71 11.09 5.50 5.40
C VAL A 71 10.71 4.06 5.03
N ALA A 72 9.53 3.85 4.45
CA ALA A 72 9.12 2.52 4.02
C ALA A 72 9.81 2.12 2.72
N THR A 73 10.88 1.32 2.81
CA THR A 73 11.64 0.87 1.62
C THR A 73 10.78 0.09 0.63
N LYS A 74 9.88 -0.77 1.13
CA LYS A 74 8.94 -1.53 0.28
C LYS A 74 8.10 -0.61 -0.61
N PHE A 75 7.66 0.53 -0.08
CA PHE A 75 6.94 1.54 -0.86
C PHE A 75 7.80 2.09 -1.99
N LEU A 76 9.02 2.53 -1.66
CA LEU A 76 9.93 3.12 -2.64
C LEU A 76 10.33 2.09 -3.71
N TYR A 77 10.75 0.89 -3.30
CA TYR A 77 11.28 -0.12 -4.22
C TYR A 77 10.22 -0.74 -5.13
N CYS A 78 8.97 -0.84 -4.69
CA CYS A 78 7.94 -1.33 -5.59
C CYS A 78 7.69 -0.35 -6.75
N HIS A 79 7.91 0.96 -6.54
CA HIS A 79 7.74 2.01 -7.55
C HIS A 79 9.00 2.27 -8.39
N GLU A 80 10.18 2.17 -7.79
CA GLU A 80 11.47 2.32 -8.50
C GLU A 80 11.86 1.06 -9.29
N GLY A 81 11.30 -0.10 -8.93
CA GLY A 81 11.83 -1.39 -9.32
C GLY A 81 13.10 -1.74 -8.55
N PHE A 82 13.53 -3.00 -8.64
CA PHE A 82 14.83 -3.42 -8.14
C PHE A 82 15.48 -4.38 -9.13
N THR A 83 16.73 -4.11 -9.49
CA THR A 83 17.49 -4.97 -10.40
C THR A 83 18.88 -5.26 -9.87
N THR A 84 19.30 -6.51 -10.06
CA THR A 84 20.68 -6.97 -9.85
C THR A 84 21.54 -6.82 -11.10
N CYS A 85 20.93 -6.45 -12.23
CA CYS A 85 21.63 -6.21 -13.50
C CYS A 85 21.58 -4.74 -13.90
N GLY A 86 22.66 -4.25 -14.49
CA GLY A 86 22.68 -2.95 -15.14
C GLY A 86 21.81 -2.94 -16.39
N TYR A 87 21.05 -1.86 -16.58
CA TYR A 87 20.26 -1.61 -17.79
C TYR A 87 20.31 -0.12 -18.15
N VAL A 88 19.98 0.23 -19.38
CA VAL A 88 19.76 1.63 -19.76
C VAL A 88 18.27 1.84 -20.05
N PRO A 89 17.59 2.82 -19.41
CA PRO A 89 16.21 3.18 -19.72
C PRO A 89 16.04 3.65 -21.17
N ILE A 90 15.05 3.12 -21.88
CA ILE A 90 14.77 3.45 -23.29
C ILE A 90 13.28 3.79 -23.51
N ASP A 91 12.98 4.64 -24.50
CA ASP A 91 11.62 4.89 -24.95
C ASP A 91 11.16 3.68 -25.76
N ALA A 92 10.19 2.95 -25.22
CA ALA A 92 9.68 1.71 -25.80
C ALA A 92 9.08 1.88 -27.21
N ARG A 93 8.74 3.11 -27.63
CA ARG A 93 8.15 3.40 -28.95
C ARG A 93 9.18 3.49 -30.06
N ASN A 94 10.39 3.97 -29.74
CA ASN A 94 11.41 4.29 -30.74
C ASN A 94 12.80 3.69 -30.43
N GLY A 95 12.99 3.06 -29.26
CA GLY A 95 14.24 2.43 -28.85
C GLY A 95 15.37 3.39 -28.46
N ASN A 96 15.10 4.70 -28.38
CA ASN A 96 16.11 5.70 -27.99
C ASN A 96 16.32 5.68 -26.47
N VAL A 97 17.55 5.97 -26.02
CA VAL A 97 17.83 6.18 -24.59
C VAL A 97 17.00 7.35 -24.05
N LEU A 98 16.36 7.15 -22.91
CA LEU A 98 15.52 8.18 -22.29
C LEU A 98 16.39 9.34 -21.77
N GLY A 99 16.22 10.53 -22.33
CA GLY A 99 16.88 11.75 -21.85
C GLY A 99 18.40 11.64 -21.84
N HIS A 100 18.99 11.80 -20.64
CA HIS A 100 20.42 11.71 -20.37
C HIS A 100 20.79 10.46 -19.54
N SER A 101 19.96 9.41 -19.60
CA SER A 101 20.13 8.24 -18.74
C SER A 101 21.47 7.55 -18.96
N GLY A 102 22.13 7.16 -17.87
CA GLY A 102 23.25 6.24 -17.86
C GLY A 102 22.84 4.79 -17.58
N VAL A 103 23.82 3.98 -17.17
CA VAL A 103 23.55 2.60 -16.70
C VAL A 103 22.87 2.66 -15.32
N THR A 104 21.71 2.03 -15.22
CA THR A 104 20.87 2.00 -14.02
C THR A 104 20.94 0.65 -13.32
N ILE A 105 21.08 0.65 -11.99
CA ILE A 105 21.11 -0.56 -11.14
C ILE A 105 20.29 -0.40 -9.86
N GLY A 106 20.07 -1.51 -9.16
CA GLY A 106 19.43 -1.51 -7.84
C GLY A 106 18.02 -0.91 -7.91
N ALA A 107 17.69 -0.01 -6.99
CA ALA A 107 16.44 0.74 -7.00
C ALA A 107 16.54 2.09 -7.75
N GLY A 108 16.89 2.03 -9.03
CA GLY A 108 16.90 3.19 -9.92
C GLY A 108 18.14 4.09 -9.79
N ILE A 109 19.31 3.56 -9.43
CA ILE A 109 20.55 4.35 -9.35
C ILE A 109 21.14 4.51 -10.75
N ASP A 110 21.14 5.72 -11.29
CA ASP A 110 21.80 6.07 -12.55
C ASP A 110 23.30 6.35 -12.34
N LEU A 111 24.15 5.42 -12.76
CA LEU A 111 25.61 5.52 -12.65
C LEU A 111 26.20 6.64 -13.53
N GLY A 112 25.48 7.06 -14.59
CA GLY A 112 25.87 8.18 -15.44
C GLY A 112 25.85 9.53 -14.73
N THR A 113 25.28 9.60 -13.52
CA THR A 113 25.27 10.79 -12.65
C THR A 113 26.20 10.65 -11.44
N LYS A 114 26.99 9.57 -11.37
CA LYS A 114 27.77 9.17 -10.20
C LYS A 114 29.26 9.07 -10.48
N THR A 115 30.01 9.08 -9.40
CA THR A 115 31.46 8.88 -9.36
C THR A 115 31.81 7.90 -8.24
N SER A 116 33.07 7.50 -8.13
CA SER A 116 33.54 6.65 -7.03
C SER A 116 33.24 7.25 -5.65
N THR A 117 33.29 8.59 -5.52
CA THR A 117 33.00 9.31 -4.27
C THR A 117 31.52 9.28 -3.89
N SER A 118 30.62 8.96 -4.81
CA SER A 118 29.20 8.74 -4.48
C SER A 118 28.97 7.47 -3.64
N PHE A 119 29.94 6.55 -3.60
CA PHE A 119 29.78 5.22 -2.99
C PHE A 119 30.71 4.99 -1.79
N VAL A 120 31.04 6.06 -1.05
CA VAL A 120 31.83 5.97 0.19
C VAL A 120 31.17 4.99 1.16
N GLY A 121 31.94 3.99 1.61
CA GLY A 121 31.48 2.94 2.53
C GLY A 121 31.13 1.61 1.86
N LEU A 122 31.16 1.51 0.53
CA LEU A 122 31.14 0.22 -0.17
C LEU A 122 32.54 -0.41 -0.25
N SER A 123 32.61 -1.72 -0.43
CA SER A 123 33.88 -2.41 -0.67
C SER A 123 34.49 -1.99 -2.00
N SER A 124 35.82 -2.02 -2.08
CA SER A 124 36.56 -1.74 -3.32
C SER A 124 36.07 -2.58 -4.49
N ASP A 125 35.71 -3.83 -4.23
CA ASP A 125 35.29 -4.79 -5.26
C ASP A 125 33.98 -4.37 -5.92
N ILE A 126 33.02 -3.88 -5.13
CA ILE A 126 31.77 -3.35 -5.67
C ILE A 126 32.06 -2.09 -6.48
N VAL A 127 32.83 -1.14 -5.95
CA VAL A 127 33.12 0.12 -6.66
C VAL A 127 33.87 -0.14 -7.97
N GLN A 128 34.79 -1.12 -8.01
CA GLN A 128 35.47 -1.53 -9.23
C GLN A 128 34.53 -2.09 -10.29
N LYS A 129 33.49 -2.85 -9.91
CA LYS A 129 32.44 -3.31 -10.84
C LYS A 129 31.64 -2.14 -11.42
N LEU A 130 31.41 -1.08 -10.65
CA LEU A 130 30.62 0.08 -11.08
C LEU A 130 31.42 1.11 -11.89
N ALA A 131 32.72 1.22 -11.62
CA ALA A 131 33.60 2.25 -12.17
C ALA A 131 33.54 2.43 -13.69
N PRO A 132 33.44 1.36 -14.51
CA PRO A 132 33.38 1.50 -15.98
C PRO A 132 32.18 2.28 -16.51
N TYR A 133 31.13 2.49 -15.70
CA TYR A 133 29.88 3.12 -16.14
C TYR A 133 29.66 4.52 -15.56
N PHE A 134 30.56 4.99 -14.69
CA PHE A 134 30.45 6.33 -14.10
C PHE A 134 30.55 7.42 -15.16
N GLY A 135 29.61 8.37 -15.12
CA GLY A 135 29.57 9.51 -16.05
C GLY A 135 29.11 9.18 -17.48
N LEU A 136 28.97 7.89 -17.84
CA LEU A 136 28.48 7.51 -19.17
C LEU A 136 26.97 7.75 -19.27
N GLN A 137 26.54 8.38 -20.37
CA GLN A 137 25.13 8.70 -20.63
C GLN A 137 24.76 8.36 -22.07
N LYS A 138 23.45 8.24 -22.35
CA LYS A 138 22.91 8.05 -23.70
C LYS A 138 23.52 6.81 -24.39
N ASP A 139 23.89 6.96 -25.66
CA ASP A 139 24.39 5.88 -26.51
C ASP A 139 25.71 5.29 -25.98
N GLU A 140 26.53 6.07 -25.26
CA GLU A 140 27.78 5.58 -24.63
C GLU A 140 27.49 4.60 -23.49
N ALA A 141 26.52 4.93 -22.63
CA ALA A 141 26.09 4.02 -21.56
C ALA A 141 25.48 2.74 -22.13
N ALA A 142 24.67 2.88 -23.17
CA ALA A 142 24.06 1.74 -23.86
C ALA A 142 25.12 0.84 -24.52
N CYS A 143 26.15 1.42 -25.11
CA CYS A 143 27.28 0.67 -25.68
C CYS A 143 28.07 -0.06 -24.58
N ALA A 144 28.41 0.64 -23.50
CA ALA A 144 29.20 0.09 -22.39
C ALA A 144 28.53 -1.11 -21.72
N ILE A 145 27.22 -1.06 -21.47
CA ILE A 145 26.51 -2.16 -20.79
C ILE A 145 26.36 -3.42 -21.68
N ILE A 146 26.38 -3.25 -23.00
CA ILE A 146 26.32 -4.37 -23.95
C ILE A 146 27.68 -5.05 -24.05
N GLN A 147 28.76 -4.26 -24.13
CA GLN A 147 30.12 -4.78 -24.23
C GLN A 147 30.58 -5.42 -22.92
N ASN A 148 30.19 -4.82 -21.79
CA ASN A 148 30.48 -5.32 -20.46
C ASN A 148 29.18 -5.37 -19.66
N PRO A 149 28.48 -6.51 -19.59
CA PRO A 149 27.28 -6.66 -18.79
C PRO A 149 27.54 -6.53 -17.28
N LEU A 150 26.94 -5.53 -16.63
CA LEU A 150 27.02 -5.35 -15.18
C LEU A 150 26.05 -6.29 -14.46
N ARG A 151 26.60 -7.17 -13.60
CA ARG A 151 25.83 -8.04 -12.70
C ARG A 151 26.32 -7.90 -11.26
N LEU A 152 25.37 -7.73 -10.35
CA LEU A 152 25.59 -7.70 -8.91
C LEU A 152 24.84 -8.87 -8.27
N SER A 153 25.37 -9.40 -7.18
CA SER A 153 24.56 -10.21 -6.27
C SER A 153 23.45 -9.33 -5.66
N ARG A 154 22.40 -9.98 -5.12
CA ARG A 154 21.32 -9.27 -4.41
C ARG A 154 21.87 -8.42 -3.26
N GLU A 155 22.82 -8.97 -2.51
CA GLU A 155 23.46 -8.27 -1.40
C GLU A 155 24.25 -7.03 -1.88
N GLU A 156 25.04 -7.16 -2.94
CA GLU A 156 25.78 -6.02 -3.52
C GLU A 156 24.83 -4.93 -4.04
N ALA A 157 23.77 -5.29 -4.76
CA ALA A 157 22.78 -4.35 -5.26
C ALA A 157 22.03 -3.65 -4.12
N THR A 158 21.69 -4.37 -3.05
CA THR A 158 21.05 -3.81 -1.84
C THR A 158 21.99 -2.87 -1.11
N LYS A 159 23.25 -3.24 -0.87
CA LYS A 159 24.27 -2.37 -0.25
C LYS A 159 24.47 -1.09 -1.06
N THR A 160 24.63 -1.22 -2.37
CA THR A 160 24.80 -0.09 -3.29
C THR A 160 23.60 0.85 -3.27
N THR A 161 22.39 0.28 -3.31
CA THR A 161 21.13 1.03 -3.17
C THR A 161 21.05 1.79 -1.86
N ASN A 162 21.38 1.13 -0.74
CA ASN A 162 21.29 1.74 0.58
C ASN A 162 22.23 2.95 0.72
N VAL A 163 23.46 2.89 0.21
CA VAL A 163 24.42 4.01 0.30
C VAL A 163 23.88 5.26 -0.39
N ILE A 164 23.47 5.14 -1.65
CA ILE A 164 22.95 6.28 -2.42
C ILE A 164 21.64 6.81 -1.82
N LYS A 165 20.73 5.91 -1.44
CA LYS A 165 19.42 6.32 -0.91
C LYS A 165 19.55 6.99 0.47
N MET A 166 20.52 6.58 1.29
CA MET A 166 20.88 7.26 2.54
C MET A 166 21.45 8.67 2.31
N GLU A 167 22.28 8.86 1.30
CA GLU A 167 22.78 10.18 0.92
C GLU A 167 21.64 11.11 0.48
N ILE A 168 20.73 10.60 -0.35
CA ILE A 168 19.54 11.37 -0.76
C ILE A 168 18.68 11.70 0.47
N LEU A 169 18.44 10.76 1.37
CA LEU A 169 17.67 10.99 2.60
C LEU A 169 18.27 12.09 3.47
N LYS A 170 19.61 12.14 3.61
CA LYS A 170 20.30 13.24 4.30
C LYS A 170 20.02 14.59 3.63
N SER A 171 20.07 14.64 2.30
CA SER A 171 19.75 15.84 1.52
C SER A 171 18.29 16.27 1.69
N VAL A 172 17.33 15.35 1.61
CA VAL A 172 15.90 15.65 1.82
C VAL A 172 15.66 16.18 3.23
N ARG A 173 16.21 15.49 4.25
CA ARG A 173 16.09 15.89 5.66
C ARG A 173 16.63 17.30 5.88
N SER A 174 17.86 17.56 5.43
CA SER A 174 18.49 18.88 5.57
C SER A 174 17.66 19.96 4.88
N ARG A 175 17.20 19.70 3.65
CA ARG A 175 16.44 20.68 2.89
C ARG A 175 15.06 20.93 3.49
N TYR A 176 14.37 19.89 3.96
CA TYR A 176 13.08 20.03 4.63
C TYR A 176 13.21 20.87 5.90
N ASP A 177 14.19 20.55 6.76
CA ASP A 177 14.38 21.24 8.03
C ASP A 177 14.82 22.71 7.85
N GLN A 178 15.48 23.04 6.73
CA GLN A 178 15.78 24.42 6.34
C GLN A 178 14.54 25.19 5.85
N ASP A 179 13.70 24.55 5.03
CA ASP A 179 12.57 25.20 4.38
C ASP A 179 11.30 25.26 5.25
N LYS A 180 11.18 24.37 6.25
CA LYS A 180 9.99 24.25 7.10
C LYS A 180 9.67 25.57 7.81
N LYS A 181 8.38 25.91 7.89
CA LYS A 181 7.91 27.12 8.56
C LYS A 181 7.70 26.90 10.06
N ALA A 182 7.53 28.01 10.78
CA ALA A 182 7.19 27.98 12.20
C ALA A 182 5.93 27.12 12.43
N GLY A 183 5.93 26.30 13.48
CA GLY A 183 4.85 25.34 13.77
C GLY A 183 4.97 23.98 13.07
N ALA A 184 5.78 23.84 12.01
CA ALA A 184 6.04 22.55 11.39
C ALA A 184 7.08 21.74 12.19
N LYS A 185 6.79 20.44 12.37
CA LYS A 185 7.69 19.46 12.99
C LYS A 185 8.98 19.30 12.16
N LYS A 186 10.08 18.92 12.80
CA LYS A 186 11.29 18.48 12.08
C LYS A 186 10.98 17.23 11.26
N PHE A 187 11.74 17.00 10.19
CA PHE A 187 11.55 15.85 9.30
C PHE A 187 11.46 14.53 10.06
N ASP A 188 12.37 14.27 11.00
CA ASP A 188 12.41 13.01 11.76
C ASP A 188 11.23 12.83 12.72
N SER A 189 10.54 13.91 13.07
CA SER A 189 9.35 13.88 13.94
C SER A 189 8.05 13.76 13.14
N LEU A 190 8.13 13.69 11.81
CA LEU A 190 6.99 13.37 10.97
C LEU A 190 6.72 11.86 11.00
N PRO A 191 5.44 11.45 10.93
CA PRO A 191 5.06 10.05 10.69
C PRO A 191 5.85 9.42 9.54
N ARG A 192 6.18 8.13 9.67
CA ARG A 192 6.98 7.39 8.67
C ARG A 192 6.33 7.40 7.28
N GLY A 193 5.00 7.34 7.20
CA GLY A 193 4.27 7.47 5.93
C GLY A 193 4.50 8.82 5.24
N ILE A 194 4.44 9.92 6.00
CA ILE A 194 4.70 11.27 5.49
C ILE A 194 6.16 11.42 5.02
N ARG A 195 7.12 10.97 5.84
CA ARG A 195 8.55 10.98 5.44
C ARG A 195 8.77 10.22 4.13
N THR A 196 8.12 9.06 4.00
CA THR A 196 8.19 8.21 2.81
C THR A 196 7.65 8.92 1.56
N ALA A 197 6.49 9.58 1.65
CA ALA A 197 5.91 10.31 0.53
C ALA A 197 6.82 11.45 0.06
N ILE A 198 7.35 12.25 0.98
CA ILE A 198 8.27 13.35 0.67
C ILE A 198 9.53 12.83 -0.05
N VAL A 199 10.12 11.74 0.46
CA VAL A 199 11.31 11.12 -0.14
C VAL A 199 10.98 10.51 -1.50
N SER A 200 9.79 9.92 -1.68
CA SER A 200 9.37 9.35 -2.95
C SER A 200 9.20 10.42 -4.03
N VAL A 201 8.61 11.58 -3.72
CA VAL A 201 8.52 12.71 -4.65
C VAL A 201 9.91 13.20 -5.04
N TRP A 202 10.80 13.34 -4.05
CA TRP A 202 12.18 13.75 -4.30
C TRP A 202 12.93 12.77 -5.19
N PHE A 203 12.73 11.46 -5.03
CA PHE A 203 13.35 10.47 -5.92
C PHE A 203 12.91 10.62 -7.37
N GLN A 204 11.62 10.91 -7.61
CA GLN A 204 11.11 11.05 -8.96
C GLN A 204 11.56 12.36 -9.62
N PHE A 205 11.57 13.48 -8.88
CA PHE A 205 11.75 14.81 -9.49
C PHE A 205 13.08 15.48 -9.15
N GLY A 206 13.74 15.11 -8.05
CA GLY A 206 14.94 15.75 -7.54
C GLY A 206 14.60 16.94 -6.63
N LEU A 207 15.06 18.15 -6.97
CA LEU A 207 14.94 19.32 -6.09
C LEU A 207 13.54 19.97 -6.10
N PRO A 208 13.13 20.62 -4.98
CA PRO A 208 11.81 21.23 -4.81
C PRO A 208 11.30 22.22 -5.87
N PRO A 209 12.14 23.03 -6.55
CA PRO A 209 11.64 23.96 -7.57
C PRO A 209 10.86 23.30 -8.72
N LYS A 210 11.02 21.98 -8.92
CA LYS A 210 10.24 21.21 -9.90
C LYS A 210 8.83 20.83 -9.45
N TYR A 211 8.52 20.93 -8.16
CA TYR A 211 7.23 20.61 -7.55
C TYR A 211 6.89 21.59 -6.40
N PRO A 212 6.88 22.91 -6.68
CA PRO A 212 6.89 23.94 -5.65
C PRO A 212 5.63 23.95 -4.78
N LYS A 213 4.47 23.58 -5.32
CA LYS A 213 3.20 23.51 -4.58
C LYS A 213 3.23 22.43 -3.51
N PHE A 214 3.53 21.19 -3.90
CA PHE A 214 3.63 20.06 -2.96
C PHE A 214 4.65 20.35 -1.86
N TRP A 215 5.85 20.80 -2.23
CA TRP A 215 6.89 21.16 -1.26
C TRP A 215 6.44 22.30 -0.31
N GLY A 216 5.79 23.31 -0.86
CA GLY A 216 5.25 24.43 -0.10
C GLY A 216 4.16 24.01 0.90
N HIS A 217 3.35 23.00 0.60
CA HIS A 217 2.33 22.48 1.52
C HIS A 217 2.96 21.66 2.65
N VAL A 218 3.87 20.73 2.34
CA VAL A 218 4.50 19.86 3.37
C VAL A 218 5.42 20.62 4.33
N THR A 219 6.04 21.72 3.89
CA THR A 219 6.89 22.59 4.73
C THR A 219 6.07 23.56 5.59
N ARG A 220 4.79 23.77 5.28
CA ARG A 220 3.84 24.60 6.04
C ARG A 220 2.87 23.79 6.90
N ASN A 221 3.04 22.47 7.00
CA ASN A 221 2.15 21.57 7.75
C ASN A 221 0.70 21.58 7.20
N GLU A 222 0.52 21.82 5.90
CA GLU A 222 -0.79 21.84 5.22
C GLU A 222 -1.09 20.48 4.55
N TRP A 223 -1.24 19.41 5.34
CA TRP A 223 -1.26 18.04 4.81
C TRP A 223 -2.42 17.73 3.88
N GLU A 224 -3.62 18.24 4.14
CA GLU A 224 -4.78 18.07 3.25
C GLU A 224 -4.52 18.69 1.87
N LYS A 225 -3.86 19.86 1.83
CA LYS A 225 -3.47 20.49 0.57
C LYS A 225 -2.36 19.70 -0.14
N ALA A 226 -1.41 19.14 0.60
CA ALA A 226 -0.37 18.28 0.04
C ALA A 226 -0.94 17.00 -0.59
N VAL A 227 -1.92 16.37 0.06
CA VAL A 227 -2.68 15.22 -0.46
C VAL A 227 -3.41 15.62 -1.74
N ASN A 228 -4.18 16.72 -1.72
CA ASN A 228 -4.91 17.20 -2.89
C ASN A 228 -3.98 17.53 -4.07
N GLU A 229 -2.82 18.13 -3.80
CA GLU A 229 -1.80 18.37 -4.80
C GLU A 229 -1.27 17.06 -5.39
N LEU A 230 -1.00 16.02 -4.60
CA LEU A 230 -0.58 14.72 -5.13
C LEU A 230 -1.67 14.06 -5.99
N ARG A 231 -2.93 14.09 -5.56
CA ARG A 231 -4.05 13.53 -6.34
C ARG A 231 -4.26 14.25 -7.67
N ASN A 232 -3.83 15.52 -7.77
CA ASN A 232 -3.97 16.38 -8.94
C ASN A 232 -2.61 16.90 -9.46
N PHE A 233 -1.55 16.11 -9.28
CA PHE A 233 -0.16 16.56 -9.43
C PHE A 233 0.19 17.08 -10.83
N TYR A 234 -0.49 16.57 -11.85
CA TYR A 234 -0.23 16.92 -13.25
C TYR A 234 -1.38 17.76 -13.82
N SER A 235 -1.03 18.86 -14.49
CA SER A 235 -2.00 19.76 -15.13
C SER A 235 -2.80 19.09 -16.24
N ASN A 236 -2.19 18.15 -16.99
CA ASN A 236 -2.89 17.28 -17.94
C ASN A 236 -2.59 15.79 -17.66
N PRO A 237 -3.41 15.12 -16.86
CA PRO A 237 -3.21 13.70 -16.53
C PRO A 237 -3.34 12.75 -17.72
N GLY A 238 -4.05 13.14 -18.78
CA GLY A 238 -4.30 12.30 -19.96
C GLY A 238 -3.03 11.95 -20.75
N ASP A 239 -1.98 12.78 -20.64
CA ASP A 239 -0.71 12.59 -21.34
C ASP A 239 0.31 11.77 -20.52
N GLN A 240 -0.02 11.42 -19.27
CA GLN A 240 0.91 10.79 -18.33
C GLN A 240 0.74 9.27 -18.30
N ALA A 241 1.83 8.55 -18.05
CA ALA A 241 1.76 7.10 -17.88
C ALA A 241 0.91 6.75 -16.64
N ARG A 242 -0.02 5.79 -16.77
CA ARG A 242 -0.87 5.31 -15.65
C ARG A 242 -0.07 4.94 -14.39
N GLY A 243 1.18 4.48 -14.55
CA GLY A 243 2.08 4.18 -13.44
C GLY A 243 2.49 5.39 -12.60
N ASP A 244 2.66 6.56 -13.21
CA ASP A 244 3.01 7.80 -12.51
C ASP A 244 1.83 8.32 -11.69
N LEU A 245 0.62 8.29 -12.27
CA LEU A 245 -0.62 8.65 -11.58
C LEU A 245 -0.84 7.77 -10.35
N ARG A 246 -0.67 6.44 -10.51
CA ARG A 246 -0.75 5.50 -9.39
C ARG A 246 0.27 5.80 -8.29
N ARG A 247 1.50 6.15 -8.64
CA ARG A 247 2.53 6.50 -7.65
C ARG A 247 2.14 7.73 -6.83
N ARG A 248 1.69 8.82 -7.49
CA ARG A 248 1.22 10.02 -6.78
C ARG A 248 0.03 9.69 -5.86
N ASN A 249 -0.86 8.81 -6.31
CA ASN A 249 -1.98 8.31 -5.52
C ASN A 249 -1.54 7.57 -4.26
N HIS A 250 -0.59 6.65 -4.40
CA HIS A 250 -0.04 5.88 -3.28
C HIS A 250 0.67 6.78 -2.27
N GLU A 251 1.37 7.82 -2.72
CA GLU A 251 1.99 8.81 -1.84
C GLU A 251 0.95 9.61 -1.05
N ALA A 252 -0.17 9.96 -1.69
CA ALA A 252 -1.28 10.60 -1.02
C ALA A 252 -1.94 9.66 0.01
N ASP A 253 -2.13 8.39 -0.33
CA ASP A 253 -2.69 7.38 0.58
C ASP A 253 -1.87 7.25 1.86
N ILE A 254 -0.54 7.15 1.77
CA ILE A 254 0.31 6.99 2.96
C ILE A 254 0.41 8.26 3.80
N ILE A 255 0.19 9.45 3.23
CA ILE A 255 0.05 10.69 4.00
C ILE A 255 -1.26 10.67 4.77
N GLU A 256 -2.39 10.42 4.11
CA GLU A 256 -3.71 10.36 4.76
C GLU A 256 -3.74 9.34 5.88
N ALA A 257 -3.22 8.12 5.63
CA ALA A 257 -3.15 7.07 6.62
C ALA A 257 -2.31 7.47 7.84
N ALA A 258 -1.18 8.15 7.60
CA ALA A 258 -0.30 8.60 8.66
C ALA A 258 -0.90 9.72 9.53
N LEU A 259 -1.83 10.51 9.00
CA LEU A 259 -2.54 11.53 9.78
C LEU A 259 -3.54 10.93 10.78
N SER A 260 -3.88 9.63 10.65
CA SER A 260 -4.68 8.86 11.62
C SER A 260 -6.03 9.50 11.99
N ARG A 261 -6.70 10.18 11.04
CA ARG A 261 -8.03 10.77 11.27
C ARG A 261 -9.09 9.95 10.58
N CYS A 262 -9.51 8.84 11.20
CA CYS A 262 -10.66 8.14 10.68
C CYS A 262 -11.97 8.83 11.06
N THR A 263 -12.64 9.40 10.06
CA THR A 263 -13.97 10.00 10.18
C THR A 263 -15.06 9.14 9.56
N SER A 264 -14.70 8.01 8.93
CA SER A 264 -15.66 7.00 8.50
C SER A 264 -16.19 6.22 9.70
N SER A 265 -17.47 5.88 9.65
CA SER A 265 -18.13 5.01 10.62
C SER A 265 -17.91 3.55 10.26
N VAL A 266 -17.53 2.73 11.23
CA VAL A 266 -17.34 1.27 11.06
C VAL A 266 -17.92 0.49 12.24
N ASP A 267 -18.28 -0.78 12.01
CA ASP A 267 -18.54 -1.75 13.07
C ASP A 267 -17.30 -2.65 13.21
N LEU A 268 -16.52 -2.47 14.28
CA LEU A 268 -15.25 -3.16 14.48
C LEU A 268 -15.26 -4.00 15.75
N VAL A 269 -14.99 -5.30 15.62
CA VAL A 269 -14.93 -6.24 16.74
C VAL A 269 -13.51 -6.77 16.88
N PHE A 270 -13.00 -6.79 18.11
CA PHE A 270 -11.75 -7.46 18.45
C PHE A 270 -12.01 -8.88 18.96
N LEU A 271 -11.22 -9.83 18.48
CA LEU A 271 -11.14 -11.18 19.01
C LEU A 271 -9.69 -11.45 19.44
N LEU A 272 -9.44 -11.36 20.74
CA LEU A 272 -8.09 -11.46 21.31
C LEU A 272 -7.82 -12.84 21.90
N ASP A 273 -6.67 -13.40 21.54
CA ASP A 273 -6.13 -14.61 22.16
C ASP A 273 -5.72 -14.33 23.61
N GLU A 274 -6.33 -15.05 24.55
CA GLU A 274 -6.01 -15.04 25.98
C GLU A 274 -5.42 -16.39 26.44
N SER A 275 -4.91 -17.21 25.51
CA SER A 275 -4.34 -18.52 25.80
C SER A 275 -3.07 -18.44 26.67
N GLY A 276 -2.65 -19.61 27.15
CA GLY A 276 -1.45 -19.78 27.97
C GLY A 276 -0.16 -19.32 27.30
N SER A 277 -0.04 -19.45 25.97
CA SER A 277 1.15 -19.03 25.21
C SER A 277 1.35 -17.52 25.21
N VAL A 278 0.24 -16.77 25.16
CA VAL A 278 0.27 -15.30 25.22
C VAL A 278 0.81 -14.84 26.57
N GLY A 279 0.26 -15.37 27.67
CA GLY A 279 0.57 -14.96 29.03
C GLY A 279 0.03 -13.57 29.41
N ALA A 280 -0.14 -13.32 30.71
CA ALA A 280 -0.78 -12.10 31.22
C ALA A 280 -0.12 -10.79 30.74
N THR A 281 1.22 -10.75 30.67
CA THR A 281 1.95 -9.55 30.25
C THR A 281 1.69 -9.17 28.80
N ASN A 282 1.67 -10.14 27.87
CA ASN A 282 1.40 -9.84 26.47
C ASN A 282 -0.09 -9.63 26.22
N PHE A 283 -0.95 -10.32 26.96
CA PHE A 283 -2.39 -10.07 26.90
C PHE A 283 -2.73 -8.62 27.30
N ASN A 284 -2.06 -8.06 28.32
CA ASN A 284 -2.21 -6.64 28.64
C ASN A 284 -1.77 -5.72 27.49
N LYS A 285 -0.71 -6.08 26.74
CA LYS A 285 -0.31 -5.31 25.54
C LYS A 285 -1.37 -5.40 24.43
N SER A 286 -2.07 -6.53 24.30
CA SER A 286 -3.22 -6.67 23.40
C SER A 286 -4.37 -5.74 23.80
N LEU A 287 -4.68 -5.65 25.10
CA LEU A 287 -5.69 -4.73 25.62
C LEU A 287 -5.28 -3.26 25.43
N ASP A 288 -4.02 -2.92 25.68
CA ASP A 288 -3.47 -1.59 25.43
C ASP A 288 -3.57 -1.21 23.95
N PHE A 289 -3.28 -2.15 23.05
CA PHE A 289 -3.46 -1.98 21.61
C PHE A 289 -4.92 -1.66 21.25
N VAL A 290 -5.88 -2.40 21.79
CA VAL A 290 -7.32 -2.12 21.60
C VAL A 290 -7.66 -0.71 22.09
N GLY A 291 -7.21 -0.34 23.28
CA GLY A 291 -7.45 0.99 23.86
C GLY A 291 -6.88 2.12 23.00
N ARG A 292 -5.64 1.98 22.51
CA ARG A 292 -4.99 2.96 21.64
C ARG A 292 -5.65 3.07 20.28
N LEU A 293 -6.07 1.95 19.70
CA LEU A 293 -6.81 1.96 18.44
C LEU A 293 -8.14 2.69 18.59
N ILE A 294 -8.94 2.38 19.60
CA ILE A 294 -10.19 3.11 19.86
C ILE A 294 -9.91 4.60 20.09
N GLY A 295 -8.85 4.94 20.82
CA GLY A 295 -8.42 6.32 21.06
C GLY A 295 -7.97 7.09 19.81
N SER A 296 -7.66 6.40 18.71
CA SER A 296 -7.32 7.04 17.43
C SER A 296 -8.55 7.50 16.63
N PHE A 297 -9.76 7.08 17.04
CA PHE A 297 -11.01 7.59 16.49
C PHE A 297 -11.42 8.84 17.27
N PRO A 298 -11.70 9.98 16.59
CA PRO A 298 -12.16 11.19 17.26
C PRO A 298 -13.40 10.93 18.12
N GLU A 299 -13.50 11.59 19.27
CA GLU A 299 -14.61 11.40 20.22
C GLU A 299 -15.97 11.65 19.56
N GLU A 300 -16.07 12.61 18.65
CA GLU A 300 -17.26 12.89 17.86
C GLU A 300 -17.65 11.73 16.91
N ASN A 301 -16.68 10.93 16.46
CA ASN A 301 -16.95 9.75 15.62
C ASN A 301 -17.45 8.57 16.47
N LEU A 302 -17.34 8.59 17.80
CA LEU A 302 -17.88 7.53 18.67
C LEU A 302 -19.34 7.78 19.08
N ARG A 303 -19.86 8.97 18.81
CA ARG A 303 -21.17 9.43 19.28
C ARG A 303 -22.25 9.28 18.22
N GLY A 304 -23.49 9.18 18.71
CA GLY A 304 -24.68 9.12 17.87
C GLY A 304 -24.88 7.76 17.19
N GLU A 305 -26.06 7.59 16.60
CA GLU A 305 -26.45 6.32 15.98
C GLU A 305 -25.54 5.94 14.80
N ASN A 306 -24.96 6.94 14.14
CA ASN A 306 -24.07 6.76 13.01
C ASN A 306 -22.58 6.73 13.37
N GLY A 307 -22.20 6.75 14.65
CA GLY A 307 -20.80 6.68 15.08
C GLY A 307 -20.15 5.32 14.80
N THR A 308 -18.83 5.25 14.92
CA THR A 308 -18.05 4.01 14.97
C THR A 308 -18.38 3.23 16.24
N ARG A 309 -18.57 1.90 16.10
CA ARG A 309 -18.94 1.01 17.20
C ARG A 309 -17.88 -0.06 17.38
N PHE A 310 -17.49 -0.32 18.63
CA PHE A 310 -16.51 -1.34 18.96
C PHE A 310 -17.10 -2.47 19.81
N GLY A 311 -16.72 -3.69 19.48
CA GLY A 311 -16.94 -4.89 20.31
C GLY A 311 -15.62 -5.52 20.71
N LEU A 312 -15.59 -6.23 21.83
CA LEU A 312 -14.40 -6.97 22.29
C LEU A 312 -14.81 -8.32 22.83
N SER A 313 -14.16 -9.36 22.31
CA SER A 313 -14.22 -10.73 22.81
C SER A 313 -12.83 -11.29 22.96
N THR A 314 -12.69 -12.26 23.85
CA THR A 314 -11.44 -13.01 24.07
C THR A 314 -11.68 -14.49 23.88
N PHE A 315 -10.63 -15.23 23.57
CA PHE A 315 -10.70 -16.68 23.43
C PHE A 315 -9.46 -17.41 23.95
N SER A 316 -9.69 -18.61 24.46
CA SER A 316 -8.66 -19.59 24.79
C SER A 316 -9.20 -21.01 24.55
N SER A 317 -9.36 -21.83 25.60
CA SER A 317 -10.20 -23.04 25.59
C SER A 317 -11.70 -22.72 25.61
N SER A 318 -12.06 -21.44 25.79
CA SER A 318 -13.44 -20.95 25.81
C SER A 318 -13.52 -19.59 25.13
N TYR A 319 -14.74 -19.13 24.85
CA TYR A 319 -15.01 -17.82 24.26
C TYR A 319 -15.71 -16.92 25.27
N SER A 320 -15.31 -15.65 25.35
CA SER A 320 -15.89 -14.69 26.28
C SER A 320 -16.08 -13.32 25.63
N THR A 321 -17.34 -12.91 25.49
CA THR A 321 -17.67 -11.52 25.14
C THR A 321 -17.41 -10.61 26.33
N LYS A 322 -16.63 -9.54 26.13
CA LYS A 322 -16.33 -8.53 27.17
C LYS A 322 -17.25 -7.32 27.06
N PHE A 323 -17.52 -6.86 25.84
CA PHE A 323 -18.58 -5.91 25.52
C PHE A 323 -19.00 -6.06 24.05
N HIS A 324 -20.25 -5.69 23.77
CA HIS A 324 -20.84 -5.69 22.43
C HIS A 324 -20.68 -4.33 21.73
N LEU A 325 -20.94 -4.33 20.43
CA LEU A 325 -21.13 -3.11 19.66
C LEU A 325 -22.14 -2.19 20.36
N TYR A 326 -21.85 -0.89 20.38
CA TYR A 326 -22.71 0.15 20.94
C TYR A 326 -22.95 0.08 22.48
N ASN A 327 -22.22 -0.75 23.24
CA ASN A 327 -22.27 -0.67 24.70
C ASN A 327 -21.67 0.63 25.26
N TYR A 328 -20.75 1.26 24.50
CA TYR A 328 -20.12 2.53 24.86
C TYR A 328 -20.08 3.47 23.65
N THR A 329 -20.10 4.78 23.91
CA THR A 329 -20.12 5.85 22.88
C THR A 329 -19.12 6.96 23.18
N SER A 330 -18.15 6.69 24.07
CA SER A 330 -17.08 7.62 24.46
C SER A 330 -15.77 6.87 24.71
N GLN A 331 -14.64 7.55 24.49
CA GLN A 331 -13.32 6.97 24.73
C GLN A 331 -13.15 6.55 26.21
N LEU A 332 -13.70 7.33 27.15
CA LEU A 332 -13.67 7.00 28.58
C LEU A 332 -14.45 5.72 28.91
N GLY A 333 -15.61 5.51 28.28
CA GLY A 333 -16.42 4.30 28.47
C GLY A 333 -15.68 3.05 28.02
N TYR A 334 -15.12 3.09 26.80
CA TYR A 334 -14.32 1.99 26.26
C TYR A 334 -13.06 1.70 27.08
N SER A 335 -12.26 2.71 27.39
CA SER A 335 -11.04 2.54 28.19
C SER A 335 -11.33 1.95 29.57
N SER A 336 -12.40 2.42 30.24
CA SER A 336 -12.84 1.86 31.52
C SER A 336 -13.24 0.40 31.40
N ALA A 337 -13.93 0.01 30.32
CA ALA A 337 -14.31 -1.39 30.09
C ALA A 337 -13.10 -2.31 29.86
N ILE A 338 -12.14 -1.85 29.06
CA ILE A 338 -10.91 -2.58 28.73
C ILE A 338 -10.09 -2.87 29.99
N THR A 339 -9.93 -1.88 30.88
CA THR A 339 -9.15 -2.05 32.13
C THR A 339 -9.71 -3.11 33.08
N ARG A 340 -10.98 -3.49 32.93
CA ARG A 340 -11.64 -4.53 33.74
C ARG A 340 -11.47 -5.94 33.19
N VAL A 341 -10.98 -6.09 31.96
CA VAL A 341 -10.78 -7.40 31.34
C VAL A 341 -9.64 -8.14 32.03
N ARG A 342 -9.90 -9.37 32.46
CA ARG A 342 -8.93 -10.22 33.18
C ARG A 342 -8.42 -11.34 32.29
N TYR A 343 -7.13 -11.64 32.42
CA TYR A 343 -6.49 -12.79 31.78
C TYR A 343 -6.87 -14.09 32.49
N SER A 344 -7.27 -15.11 31.74
CA SER A 344 -7.67 -16.41 32.29
C SER A 344 -6.81 -17.58 31.81
N GLY A 345 -6.05 -17.43 30.72
CA GLY A 345 -5.27 -18.53 30.15
C GLY A 345 -6.14 -19.61 29.50
N GLY A 346 -5.51 -20.69 29.03
CA GLY A 346 -6.15 -21.84 28.39
C GLY A 346 -5.44 -22.28 27.12
N GLY A 347 -6.07 -23.16 26.34
CA GLY A 347 -5.64 -23.55 25.00
C GLY A 347 -5.98 -22.48 23.96
N THR A 348 -5.80 -22.80 22.68
CA THR A 348 -6.03 -21.86 21.56
C THR A 348 -7.08 -22.45 20.61
N GLN A 349 -8.38 -22.25 20.89
CA GLN A 349 -9.50 -22.72 20.07
C GLN A 349 -10.08 -21.60 19.20
N LEU A 350 -9.30 -21.16 18.21
CA LEU A 350 -9.66 -20.03 17.33
C LEU A 350 -10.81 -20.39 16.36
N GLY A 351 -10.90 -21.64 15.88
CA GLY A 351 -11.99 -22.06 14.99
C GLY A 351 -13.35 -21.94 15.67
N PHE A 352 -13.46 -22.45 16.90
CA PHE A 352 -14.61 -22.29 17.77
C PHE A 352 -14.93 -20.82 18.03
N ALA A 353 -13.91 -20.02 18.37
CA ALA A 353 -14.08 -18.59 18.66
C ALA A 353 -14.59 -17.79 17.45
N LEU A 354 -14.14 -18.11 16.23
CA LEU A 354 -14.63 -17.51 14.98
C LEU A 354 -16.13 -17.80 14.76
N GLY A 355 -16.60 -19.00 15.09
CA GLY A 355 -18.03 -19.33 15.04
C GLY A 355 -18.84 -18.53 16.07
N ARG A 356 -18.33 -18.42 17.30
CA ARG A 356 -19.02 -17.70 18.40
C ARG A 356 -19.05 -16.19 18.19
N VAL A 357 -17.97 -15.59 17.70
CA VAL A 357 -17.93 -14.12 17.50
C VAL A 357 -18.96 -13.68 16.47
N LEU A 358 -19.21 -14.48 15.44
CA LEU A 358 -20.25 -14.21 14.45
C LEU A 358 -21.64 -14.11 15.11
N THR A 359 -21.99 -15.08 15.97
CA THR A 359 -23.32 -15.10 16.60
C THR A 359 -23.47 -14.10 17.75
N ASP A 360 -22.38 -13.81 18.46
CA ASP A 360 -22.43 -13.07 19.72
C ASP A 360 -22.07 -11.58 19.56
N GLN A 361 -21.40 -11.19 18.47
CA GLN A 361 -21.02 -9.79 18.21
C GLN A 361 -21.70 -9.25 16.95
N PHE A 362 -21.68 -10.01 15.85
CA PHE A 362 -22.24 -9.59 14.57
C PHE A 362 -23.72 -10.00 14.41
N SER A 363 -24.55 -9.55 15.35
CA SER A 363 -26.00 -9.76 15.33
C SER A 363 -26.74 -8.45 15.56
N GLU A 364 -27.86 -8.24 14.86
CA GLU A 364 -28.73 -7.07 15.07
C GLU A 364 -29.24 -6.99 16.52
N ARG A 365 -29.47 -8.14 17.16
CA ARG A 365 -29.81 -8.23 18.60
C ARG A 365 -28.70 -7.70 19.51
N ARG A 366 -27.49 -7.57 18.99
CA ARG A 366 -26.29 -7.06 19.65
C ARG A 366 -25.83 -5.73 19.05
N CYS A 367 -26.80 -4.96 18.53
CA CYS A 367 -26.61 -3.61 18.00
C CYS A 367 -25.68 -3.52 16.78
N LEU A 368 -25.49 -4.63 16.03
CA LEU A 368 -24.96 -4.55 14.67
C LEU A 368 -25.95 -3.74 13.81
N ARG A 369 -25.42 -2.85 12.96
CA ARG A 369 -26.25 -2.06 12.07
C ARG A 369 -26.76 -2.87 10.87
N PRO A 370 -27.96 -2.54 10.34
CA PRO A 370 -28.46 -3.13 9.11
C PRO A 370 -27.42 -3.07 7.99
N SER A 371 -27.41 -4.11 7.14
CA SER A 371 -26.45 -4.21 6.05
C SER A 371 -26.64 -3.08 5.01
N ALA A 372 -27.89 -2.65 4.86
CA ALA A 372 -28.34 -1.54 4.01
C ALA A 372 -27.73 -0.17 4.35
N ASP A 373 -27.16 0.03 5.55
CA ASP A 373 -26.47 1.28 5.92
C ASP A 373 -25.11 1.44 5.20
N GLY A 374 -24.58 0.35 4.64
CA GLY A 374 -23.37 0.37 3.82
C GLY A 374 -22.08 0.56 4.59
N LEU A 375 -22.06 0.18 5.87
CA LEU A 375 -20.91 0.40 6.75
C LEU A 375 -20.00 -0.84 6.81
N PRO A 376 -18.68 -0.67 6.74
CA PRO A 376 -17.75 -1.79 6.87
C PRO A 376 -17.93 -2.51 8.21
N ARG A 377 -17.97 -3.84 8.15
CA ARG A 377 -18.00 -4.74 9.31
C ARG A 377 -16.66 -5.45 9.36
N ILE A 378 -15.94 -5.27 10.46
CA ILE A 378 -14.54 -5.66 10.57
C ILE A 378 -14.33 -6.50 11.82
N LEU A 379 -13.68 -7.64 11.65
CA LEU A 379 -13.16 -8.46 12.74
C LEU A 379 -11.64 -8.37 12.77
N VAL A 380 -11.07 -7.91 13.87
CA VAL A 380 -9.62 -7.95 14.11
C VAL A 380 -9.32 -9.13 15.02
N VAL A 381 -8.70 -10.18 14.46
CA VAL A 381 -8.24 -11.36 15.19
C VAL A 381 -6.78 -11.16 15.58
N LEU A 382 -6.45 -11.32 16.86
CA LEU A 382 -5.08 -11.26 17.35
C LEU A 382 -4.72 -12.59 18.02
N THR A 383 -3.71 -13.31 17.51
CA THR A 383 -3.26 -14.61 18.05
C THR A 383 -1.74 -14.76 18.02
N ASP A 384 -1.19 -15.54 18.95
CA ASP A 384 0.25 -15.79 19.06
C ASP A 384 0.69 -17.22 18.71
N GLY A 385 -0.26 -18.06 18.31
CA GLY A 385 -0.03 -19.49 18.19
C GLY A 385 -0.91 -20.16 17.15
N LYS A 386 -0.63 -21.44 16.92
CA LYS A 386 -1.44 -22.32 16.09
C LYS A 386 -2.71 -22.73 16.84
N SER A 387 -3.86 -22.60 16.18
CA SER A 387 -5.12 -23.11 16.71
C SER A 387 -5.14 -24.63 16.79
N TYR A 388 -5.76 -25.17 17.84
CA TYR A 388 -5.92 -26.62 18.04
C TYR A 388 -7.08 -27.22 17.23
N ASP A 389 -7.93 -26.39 16.67
CA ASP A 389 -9.07 -26.74 15.82
C ASP A 389 -8.97 -26.10 14.43
N SER A 390 -9.84 -26.52 13.51
CA SER A 390 -9.87 -26.00 12.14
C SER A 390 -10.43 -24.59 12.08
N VAL A 391 -9.66 -23.67 11.48
CA VAL A 391 -10.05 -22.26 11.33
C VAL A 391 -10.71 -21.96 9.99
N SER A 392 -10.48 -22.79 8.96
CA SER A 392 -10.83 -22.49 7.57
C SER A 392 -12.34 -22.33 7.35
N THR A 393 -13.15 -23.31 7.79
CA THR A 393 -14.61 -23.26 7.65
C THR A 393 -15.25 -22.13 8.46
N PRO A 394 -14.97 -21.98 9.78
CA PRO A 394 -15.51 -20.86 10.55
C PRO A 394 -15.14 -19.49 9.99
N ALA A 395 -13.88 -19.30 9.58
CA ALA A 395 -13.46 -18.04 8.98
C ALA A 395 -14.16 -17.77 7.64
N LYS A 396 -14.35 -18.81 6.81
CA LYS A 396 -15.16 -18.68 5.58
C LYS A 396 -16.58 -18.24 5.91
N THR A 397 -17.23 -18.83 6.91
CA THR A 397 -18.58 -18.43 7.33
C THR A 397 -18.64 -16.97 7.76
N VAL A 398 -17.65 -16.47 8.53
CA VAL A 398 -17.56 -15.05 8.89
C VAL A 398 -17.44 -14.17 7.64
N ARG A 399 -16.56 -14.52 6.69
CA ARG A 399 -16.37 -13.78 5.43
C ARG A 399 -17.59 -13.82 4.50
N ASP A 400 -18.37 -14.91 4.54
CA ASP A 400 -19.60 -15.06 3.77
C ASP A 400 -20.74 -14.22 4.37
N ASN A 401 -20.66 -13.87 5.67
CA ASN A 401 -21.52 -12.88 6.32
C ASN A 401 -20.99 -11.44 6.16
N GLU A 402 -20.20 -11.21 5.11
CA GLU A 402 -19.75 -9.89 4.66
C GLU A 402 -18.92 -9.12 5.71
N ILE A 403 -18.18 -9.87 6.53
CA ILE A 403 -17.25 -9.32 7.53
C ILE A 403 -15.83 -9.46 6.99
N THR A 404 -15.09 -8.36 6.92
CA THR A 404 -13.65 -8.39 6.60
C THR A 404 -12.87 -8.77 7.86
N ILE A 405 -12.03 -9.81 7.76
CA ILE A 405 -11.19 -10.26 8.87
C ILE A 405 -9.75 -9.78 8.69
N TYR A 406 -9.25 -8.97 9.63
CA TYR A 406 -7.84 -8.66 9.79
C TYR A 406 -7.21 -9.68 10.73
N ALA A 407 -6.34 -10.55 10.20
CA ALA A 407 -5.67 -11.60 10.95
C ALA A 407 -4.27 -11.13 11.38
N VAL A 408 -4.11 -10.83 12.67
CA VAL A 408 -2.88 -10.33 13.28
C VAL A 408 -2.18 -11.47 14.02
N GLY A 409 -1.09 -11.97 13.45
CA GLY A 409 -0.21 -12.94 14.08
C GLY A 409 0.93 -12.28 14.84
N VAL A 410 1.20 -12.73 16.06
CA VAL A 410 2.31 -12.21 16.87
C VAL A 410 3.23 -13.33 17.33
N ALA A 411 4.55 -13.14 17.21
CA ALA A 411 5.59 -14.09 17.60
C ALA A 411 5.47 -15.47 16.93
N ARG A 412 4.75 -16.44 17.50
CA ARG A 412 4.77 -17.87 17.12
C ARG A 412 3.49 -18.32 16.39
N TYR A 413 2.89 -17.43 15.61
CA TYR A 413 1.69 -17.69 14.83
C TYR A 413 1.92 -18.72 13.69
N ASP A 414 0.84 -19.32 13.21
CA ASP A 414 0.84 -20.18 12.02
C ASP A 414 0.45 -19.37 10.77
N SER A 415 1.40 -19.18 9.84
CA SER A 415 1.17 -18.33 8.66
C SER A 415 0.11 -18.87 7.70
N GLU A 416 -0.12 -20.19 7.65
CA GLU A 416 -1.14 -20.78 6.79
C GLU A 416 -2.53 -20.54 7.39
N GLN A 417 -2.68 -20.71 8.71
CA GLN A 417 -3.92 -20.39 9.40
C GLN A 417 -4.32 -18.91 9.27
N LEU A 418 -3.37 -17.98 9.37
CA LEU A 418 -3.69 -16.55 9.18
C LEU A 418 -4.19 -16.26 7.76
N LYS A 419 -3.61 -16.90 6.75
CA LYS A 419 -4.05 -16.77 5.34
C LYS A 419 -5.41 -17.41 5.10
N ASP A 420 -5.71 -18.51 5.78
CA ASP A 420 -7.03 -19.15 5.74
C ASP A 420 -8.12 -18.31 6.42
N ILE A 421 -7.74 -17.48 7.40
CA ILE A 421 -8.64 -16.60 8.14
C ILE A 421 -8.90 -15.29 7.39
N ALA A 422 -7.85 -14.63 6.92
CA ALA A 422 -7.96 -13.37 6.20
C ALA A 422 -8.64 -13.54 4.82
N PRO A 423 -9.39 -12.54 4.32
CA PRO A 423 -9.94 -12.60 2.97
C PRO A 423 -8.89 -12.44 1.87
N LEU A 424 -7.81 -11.69 2.15
CA LEU A 424 -6.71 -11.41 1.21
C LEU A 424 -5.40 -11.23 2.00
N ASP A 425 -4.26 -11.40 1.34
CA ASP A 425 -2.93 -11.24 1.95
C ASP A 425 -2.73 -9.87 2.63
N GLN A 426 -3.35 -8.81 2.13
CA GLN A 426 -3.25 -7.46 2.71
C GLN A 426 -3.91 -7.34 4.11
N HIS A 427 -4.80 -8.27 4.45
CA HIS A 427 -5.46 -8.31 5.77
C HIS A 427 -4.70 -9.23 6.75
N VAL A 428 -3.59 -9.83 6.33
CA VAL A 428 -2.68 -10.56 7.21
C VAL A 428 -1.59 -9.61 7.69
N ILE A 429 -1.48 -9.45 9.00
CA ILE A 429 -0.44 -8.65 9.64
C ILE A 429 0.35 -9.56 10.55
N THR A 430 1.66 -9.45 10.49
CA THR A 430 2.56 -10.31 11.26
C THR A 430 3.56 -9.47 12.01
N LEU A 431 3.80 -9.82 13.27
CA LEU A 431 4.65 -9.08 14.20
C LEU A 431 5.55 -10.06 14.95
N ASP A 432 6.83 -9.75 15.13
CA ASP A 432 7.71 -10.63 15.91
C ASP A 432 7.43 -10.58 17.42
N SER A 433 6.75 -9.53 17.90
CA SER A 433 6.52 -9.31 19.33
C SER A 433 5.33 -8.39 19.59
N PHE A 434 4.63 -8.63 20.69
CA PHE A 434 3.52 -7.81 21.19
C PHE A 434 3.93 -6.36 21.47
N SER A 435 5.22 -6.09 21.71
CA SER A 435 5.71 -4.71 21.88
C SER A 435 5.62 -3.87 20.60
N LYS A 436 5.43 -4.49 19.44
CA LYS A 436 5.31 -3.81 18.14
C LYS A 436 3.85 -3.46 17.78
N LEU A 437 2.86 -3.92 18.54
CA LEU A 437 1.43 -3.67 18.24
C LEU A 437 1.10 -2.19 18.09
N ASP A 438 1.71 -1.35 18.93
CA ASP A 438 1.52 0.10 18.90
C ASP A 438 1.86 0.73 17.54
N ALA A 439 2.90 0.21 16.88
CA ALA A 439 3.36 0.73 15.59
C ALA A 439 2.38 0.49 14.43
N PHE A 440 1.38 -0.37 14.65
CA PHE A 440 0.38 -0.77 13.66
C PHE A 440 -1.02 -0.23 13.99
N VAL A 441 -1.18 0.53 15.07
CA VAL A 441 -2.45 1.20 15.40
C VAL A 441 -2.92 2.05 14.23
N SER A 442 -2.06 2.95 13.72
CA SER A 442 -2.39 3.79 12.56
C SER A 442 -2.70 2.97 11.31
N THR A 443 -2.00 1.86 11.10
CA THR A 443 -2.23 0.96 9.97
C THR A 443 -3.63 0.37 10.03
N ILE A 444 -4.03 -0.25 11.15
CA ILE A 444 -5.36 -0.83 11.30
C ILE A 444 -6.44 0.25 11.27
N THR A 445 -6.24 1.37 11.96
CA THR A 445 -7.20 2.49 11.97
C THR A 445 -7.47 2.99 10.55
N SER A 446 -6.42 3.22 9.75
CA SER A 446 -6.59 3.67 8.38
C SER A 446 -7.18 2.60 7.47
N SER A 447 -6.74 1.36 7.63
CA SER A 447 -7.33 0.19 6.96
C SER A 447 -8.83 0.10 7.19
N ALA A 448 -9.25 0.17 8.45
CA ALA A 448 -10.66 0.14 8.82
C ALA A 448 -11.42 1.33 8.21
N CYS A 449 -10.80 2.52 8.19
CA CYS A 449 -11.44 3.72 7.70
C CYS A 449 -11.83 3.70 6.23
N TYR A 450 -11.01 3.02 5.43
CA TYR A 450 -11.15 2.94 3.99
C TYR A 450 -11.52 1.52 3.54
N GLU A 451 -11.82 0.61 4.46
CA GLU A 451 -12.18 -0.77 4.13
C GLU A 451 -13.40 -0.77 3.20
N PRO A 452 -13.31 -1.37 2.00
CA PRO A 452 -14.49 -1.55 1.17
C PRO A 452 -15.53 -2.40 1.89
N ARG A 453 -16.77 -1.91 1.96
CA ARG A 453 -17.91 -2.69 2.44
C ARG A 453 -18.10 -3.90 1.52
N ALA A 454 -17.82 -5.10 2.02
CA ALA A 454 -18.17 -6.34 1.32
C ALA A 454 -19.68 -6.40 1.16
N SER A 455 -20.21 -6.71 -0.03
CA SER A 455 -21.66 -6.63 -0.31
C SER A 455 -22.14 -7.85 -1.07
N GLY A 456 -23.39 -8.23 -0.80
CA GLY A 456 -24.09 -9.30 -1.48
C GLY A 456 -24.63 -8.90 -2.86
N ASN A 457 -24.98 -9.91 -3.66
CA ASN A 457 -25.76 -9.69 -4.89
C ASN A 457 -27.20 -9.32 -4.53
N ASN A 458 -27.80 -8.39 -5.27
CA ASN A 458 -29.16 -7.89 -5.07
C ASN A 458 -29.41 -7.26 -3.68
N GLU A 459 -28.34 -6.75 -3.05
CA GLU A 459 -28.43 -5.96 -1.82
C GLU A 459 -28.52 -4.47 -2.18
N THR A 460 -29.60 -3.79 -1.74
CA THR A 460 -29.71 -2.34 -1.87
C THR A 460 -29.12 -1.65 -0.65
N ILE A 461 -28.07 -0.86 -0.86
CA ILE A 461 -27.43 -0.06 0.17
C ILE A 461 -27.77 1.41 -0.05
N THR A 462 -28.25 2.10 1.00
CA THR A 462 -28.56 3.54 0.95
C THR A 462 -27.67 4.30 1.92
N THR A 463 -26.82 5.18 1.41
CA THR A 463 -25.87 5.91 2.26
C THR A 463 -25.57 7.32 1.75
N ASN A 464 -24.87 8.10 2.57
CA ASN A 464 -24.46 9.47 2.26
C ASN A 464 -22.98 9.52 1.91
N VAL A 465 -22.61 10.46 1.05
CA VAL A 465 -21.22 10.79 0.73
C VAL A 465 -21.04 12.31 0.67
N LYS A 466 -20.00 12.80 1.35
CA LYS A 466 -19.65 14.22 1.39
C LYS A 466 -18.75 14.59 0.21
N ASN A 467 -18.60 15.88 -0.05
CA ASN A 467 -17.73 16.38 -1.11
C ASN A 467 -16.29 15.87 -0.91
N GLY A 468 -15.71 15.30 -1.97
CA GLY A 468 -14.34 14.77 -1.97
C GLY A 468 -14.12 13.52 -1.11
N SER A 469 -15.17 12.98 -0.47
CA SER A 469 -15.11 11.73 0.28
C SER A 469 -15.56 10.55 -0.58
N PHE A 470 -15.08 9.36 -0.25
CA PHE A 470 -15.42 8.14 -0.98
C PHE A 470 -16.12 7.13 -0.07
N LYS A 471 -17.10 6.43 -0.64
CA LYS A 471 -17.66 5.18 -0.12
C LYS A 471 -17.18 4.04 -1.00
N TYR A 472 -16.57 3.03 -0.38
CA TYR A 472 -16.00 1.88 -1.08
C TYR A 472 -16.83 0.63 -0.82
N PHE A 473 -17.06 -0.16 -1.88
CA PHE A 473 -17.79 -1.41 -1.85
C PHE A 473 -16.97 -2.51 -2.54
N SER A 474 -17.16 -3.76 -2.12
CA SER A 474 -16.55 -4.92 -2.74
C SER A 474 -17.60 -6.00 -2.99
N TYR A 475 -17.70 -6.45 -4.23
CA TYR A 475 -18.61 -7.51 -4.65
C TYR A 475 -17.79 -8.73 -5.09
N LYS A 476 -18.15 -9.92 -4.63
CA LYS A 476 -17.53 -11.17 -5.05
C LYS A 476 -18.30 -11.71 -6.25
N VAL A 477 -17.65 -11.77 -7.40
CA VAL A 477 -18.31 -12.06 -8.69
C VAL A 477 -17.66 -13.27 -9.35
N ASN A 478 -18.46 -14.16 -9.92
CA ASN A 478 -17.96 -15.24 -10.77
C ASN A 478 -17.16 -14.64 -11.95
N PRO A 479 -15.89 -15.02 -12.18
CA PRO A 479 -15.09 -14.53 -13.31
C PRO A 479 -15.74 -14.67 -14.68
N GLU A 480 -16.65 -15.62 -14.83
CA GLU A 480 -17.41 -15.91 -16.04
C GLU A 480 -18.67 -15.07 -16.17
N LYS A 481 -19.05 -14.28 -15.16
CA LYS A 481 -20.23 -13.40 -15.20
C LYS A 481 -19.84 -11.93 -15.22
N ASN A 482 -20.79 -11.13 -15.66
CA ASN A 482 -20.72 -9.68 -15.55
C ASN A 482 -21.27 -9.23 -14.18
N LEU A 483 -20.85 -8.04 -13.73
CA LEU A 483 -21.49 -7.35 -12.60
C LEU A 483 -22.19 -6.11 -13.13
N GLU A 484 -23.51 -6.08 -13.02
CA GLU A 484 -24.33 -4.91 -13.27
C GLU A 484 -24.46 -4.12 -11.96
N VAL A 485 -24.03 -2.86 -11.96
CA VAL A 485 -24.11 -1.97 -10.79
C VAL A 485 -25.01 -0.79 -11.15
N SER A 486 -26.07 -0.59 -10.37
CA SER A 486 -27.01 0.51 -10.50
C SER A 486 -26.84 1.49 -9.33
N VAL A 487 -26.76 2.79 -9.63
CA VAL A 487 -26.73 3.85 -8.63
C VAL A 487 -27.83 4.88 -8.87
N ASP A 488 -28.62 5.11 -7.83
CA ASP A 488 -29.72 6.07 -7.83
C ASP A 488 -29.35 7.25 -6.92
N ASP A 489 -29.17 8.42 -7.52
CA ASP A 489 -28.92 9.66 -6.78
C ASP A 489 -30.23 10.13 -6.14
N LEU A 490 -30.37 9.94 -4.82
CA LEU A 490 -31.54 10.37 -4.05
C LEU A 490 -31.48 11.87 -3.71
N VAL A 491 -30.26 12.38 -3.45
CA VAL A 491 -29.97 13.80 -3.21
C VAL A 491 -28.60 14.13 -3.81
N GLY A 492 -28.49 15.28 -4.48
CA GLY A 492 -27.23 15.71 -5.11
C GLY A 492 -26.87 14.87 -6.33
N SER A 493 -25.57 14.74 -6.61
CA SER A 493 -25.09 13.85 -7.67
C SER A 493 -23.86 13.07 -7.23
N THR A 494 -23.76 11.83 -7.69
CA THR A 494 -22.59 10.99 -7.45
C THR A 494 -21.84 10.62 -8.73
N MET A 495 -20.54 10.35 -8.55
CA MET A 495 -19.64 9.77 -9.54
C MET A 495 -19.22 8.38 -9.07
N LEU A 496 -19.12 7.44 -10.01
CA LEU A 496 -18.76 6.05 -9.74
C LEU A 496 -17.47 5.65 -10.46
N TYR A 497 -16.60 4.97 -9.73
CA TYR A 497 -15.41 4.31 -10.25
C TYR A 497 -15.45 2.83 -9.92
N ALA A 498 -15.03 1.99 -10.86
CA ALA A 498 -14.95 0.56 -10.65
C ALA A 498 -13.56 0.02 -11.00
N SER A 499 -13.09 -0.97 -10.26
CA SER A 499 -11.85 -1.68 -10.57
C SER A 499 -11.89 -3.13 -10.13
N ARG A 500 -11.27 -3.99 -10.94
CA ARG A 500 -10.94 -5.37 -10.59
C ARG A 500 -9.57 -5.49 -9.93
N THR A 501 -8.79 -4.40 -9.91
CA THR A 501 -7.38 -4.45 -9.58
C THR A 501 -6.97 -3.55 -8.43
N THR A 502 -7.73 -2.51 -8.08
CA THR A 502 -7.49 -1.71 -6.87
C THR A 502 -8.72 -1.70 -5.96
N PRO A 503 -8.55 -1.88 -4.63
CA PRO A 503 -9.64 -1.77 -3.68
C PRO A 503 -10.16 -0.34 -3.48
N HIS A 504 -9.39 0.66 -3.92
CA HIS A 504 -9.73 2.08 -3.74
C HIS A 504 -9.72 2.82 -5.07
N PRO A 505 -10.59 2.44 -6.03
CA PRO A 505 -10.59 3.08 -7.34
C PRO A 505 -10.98 4.55 -7.22
N TYR A 506 -10.43 5.36 -8.10
CA TYR A 506 -10.69 6.80 -8.16
C TYR A 506 -10.46 7.34 -9.58
N LYS A 507 -10.57 8.67 -9.74
CA LYS A 507 -10.50 9.38 -11.03
C LYS A 507 -9.34 8.96 -11.95
N TYR A 508 -8.17 8.61 -11.43
CA TYR A 508 -7.00 8.28 -12.25
C TYR A 508 -6.48 6.84 -12.12
N ASP A 509 -7.04 6.02 -11.21
CA ASP A 509 -6.79 4.57 -11.17
C ASP A 509 -8.12 3.84 -10.99
N HIS A 510 -8.70 3.48 -12.11
CA HIS A 510 -9.91 2.67 -12.22
C HIS A 510 -9.82 1.85 -13.52
N ASP A 511 -10.63 0.80 -13.61
CA ASP A 511 -10.77 0.03 -14.84
C ASP A 511 -12.01 0.48 -15.63
N TYR A 512 -13.03 0.99 -14.92
CA TYR A 512 -14.22 1.60 -15.50
C TYR A 512 -14.64 2.85 -14.71
N LYS A 513 -15.26 3.80 -15.40
CA LYS A 513 -15.69 5.09 -14.83
C LYS A 513 -17.04 5.48 -15.38
N PHE A 514 -17.82 6.12 -14.52
CA PHE A 514 -19.07 6.75 -14.89
C PHE A 514 -19.10 8.19 -14.35
N GLU A 515 -19.07 9.17 -15.26
CA GLU A 515 -19.28 10.58 -14.94
C GLU A 515 -20.68 10.99 -15.37
N ARG A 516 -21.42 11.61 -14.45
CA ARG A 516 -22.65 12.40 -14.71
C ARG A 516 -23.44 11.98 -15.95
N ALA A 517 -24.32 10.98 -15.80
CA ALA A 517 -25.52 10.95 -16.62
C ALA A 517 -26.64 11.67 -15.87
N SER A 518 -27.26 12.65 -16.52
CA SER A 518 -28.58 13.13 -16.13
C SER A 518 -29.58 12.01 -16.42
N GLN A 519 -30.34 11.59 -15.40
CA GLN A 519 -31.49 10.66 -15.39
C GLN A 519 -31.28 9.33 -14.65
N ASN A 520 -32.39 8.87 -14.07
CA ASN A 520 -32.59 7.72 -13.19
C ASN A 520 -31.88 6.45 -13.68
N ASP A 521 -31.39 5.67 -12.72
CA ASP A 521 -30.77 4.35 -12.87
C ASP A 521 -29.46 4.36 -13.68
N LYS A 522 -28.36 4.81 -13.04
CA LYS A 522 -27.02 4.74 -13.64
C LYS A 522 -26.50 3.31 -13.59
N VAL A 523 -26.64 2.57 -14.69
CA VAL A 523 -26.21 1.17 -14.79
C VAL A 523 -24.84 1.05 -15.46
N ILE A 524 -23.90 0.35 -14.81
CA ILE A 524 -22.63 -0.09 -15.41
C ILE A 524 -22.53 -1.61 -15.40
N VAL A 525 -22.21 -2.19 -16.56
CA VAL A 525 -21.96 -3.63 -16.69
C VAL A 525 -20.45 -3.85 -16.78
N ILE A 526 -19.89 -4.49 -15.76
CA ILE A 526 -18.47 -4.80 -15.66
C ILE A 526 -18.27 -6.22 -16.19
N ALA A 527 -17.73 -6.33 -17.40
CA ALA A 527 -17.60 -7.60 -18.11
C ALA A 527 -16.79 -8.65 -17.31
N GLY A 528 -17.23 -9.90 -17.39
CA GLY A 528 -16.43 -11.09 -17.08
C GLY A 528 -15.17 -11.14 -17.95
N ASN A 529 -14.16 -11.86 -17.48
CA ASN A 529 -12.75 -11.75 -17.85
C ASN A 529 -12.46 -11.72 -19.38
N ALA A 530 -12.36 -10.54 -20.01
CA ALA A 530 -12.01 -10.43 -21.43
C ALA A 530 -10.50 -10.29 -21.74
N THR A 531 -9.63 -9.85 -20.80
CA THR A 531 -8.21 -9.55 -21.13
C THR A 531 -7.22 -9.55 -19.95
N SER A 532 -7.19 -10.58 -19.08
CA SER A 532 -6.05 -10.76 -18.13
C SER A 532 -5.30 -12.08 -18.31
N PRO A 533 -3.94 -12.09 -18.25
CA PRO A 533 -3.14 -13.29 -18.51
C PRO A 533 -3.41 -14.37 -17.45
N ARG A 534 -4.08 -15.44 -17.86
CA ARG A 534 -4.20 -16.78 -17.23
C ARG A 534 -3.97 -16.83 -15.70
N PRO A 535 -5.04 -16.88 -14.89
CA PRO A 535 -4.96 -17.53 -13.59
C PRO A 535 -4.64 -19.02 -13.81
N LYS A 536 -3.68 -19.56 -13.05
CA LYS A 536 -3.45 -21.01 -12.99
C LYS A 536 -4.75 -21.69 -12.54
N ARG A 537 -5.11 -22.80 -13.21
CA ARG A 537 -6.21 -23.70 -12.85
C ARG A 537 -6.27 -23.91 -11.34
N SER A 538 -7.36 -23.46 -10.71
CA SER A 538 -7.73 -23.82 -9.35
C SER A 538 -9.20 -24.20 -9.37
N THR A 539 -9.48 -25.46 -9.12
CA THR A 539 -10.84 -26.04 -9.02
C THR A 539 -11.51 -25.54 -7.74
N GLY A 540 -12.50 -24.68 -7.88
CA GLY A 540 -13.35 -24.15 -6.81
C GLY A 540 -14.10 -22.91 -7.29
N ASN A 541 -15.28 -22.60 -6.73
CA ASN A 541 -16.05 -21.37 -6.97
C ASN A 541 -15.24 -20.12 -6.59
N ASN A 542 -14.25 -19.76 -7.41
CA ASN A 542 -13.24 -18.77 -7.06
C ASN A 542 -13.72 -17.37 -7.49
N LEU A 543 -14.75 -16.89 -6.79
CA LEU A 543 -15.29 -15.54 -6.95
C LEU A 543 -14.16 -14.51 -6.81
N GLN A 544 -14.13 -13.53 -7.70
CA GLN A 544 -13.13 -12.47 -7.72
C GLN A 544 -13.75 -11.15 -7.25
N PRO A 545 -13.01 -10.33 -6.49
CA PRO A 545 -13.53 -9.05 -6.04
C PRO A 545 -13.62 -8.06 -7.21
N ILE A 546 -14.72 -7.32 -7.23
CA ILE A 546 -14.88 -6.08 -7.99
C ILE A 546 -15.10 -4.97 -6.95
N TYR A 547 -14.31 -3.93 -7.05
CA TYR A 547 -14.36 -2.79 -6.13
C TYR A 547 -15.06 -1.62 -6.80
N ILE A 548 -15.97 -1.01 -6.07
CA ILE A 548 -16.72 0.17 -6.50
C ILE A 548 -16.42 1.30 -5.52
N ALA A 549 -16.16 2.49 -6.04
CA ALA A 549 -16.06 3.71 -5.25
C ALA A 549 -17.09 4.72 -5.72
N VAL A 550 -17.86 5.27 -4.78
CA VAL A 550 -18.83 6.34 -5.01
C VAL A 550 -18.36 7.59 -4.30
N THR A 551 -18.35 8.73 -5.00
CA THR A 551 -17.97 10.05 -4.47
C THR A 551 -18.96 11.11 -4.94
N SER A 552 -18.98 12.27 -4.27
CA SER A 552 -19.76 13.43 -4.71
C SER A 552 -18.91 14.70 -4.74
N ASP A 553 -19.38 15.69 -5.51
CA ASP A 553 -18.95 17.08 -5.52
C ASP A 553 -19.80 17.97 -4.60
N THR A 554 -20.80 17.40 -3.92
CA THR A 554 -21.67 18.10 -2.97
C THR A 554 -21.51 17.52 -1.55
N ASP A 555 -21.73 18.33 -0.53
CA ASP A 555 -21.51 17.94 0.88
C ASP A 555 -22.61 17.03 1.47
N SER A 556 -23.71 16.87 0.76
CA SER A 556 -24.91 16.19 1.26
C SER A 556 -25.50 15.20 0.27
N ALA A 557 -24.68 14.61 -0.60
CA ALA A 557 -25.18 13.64 -1.55
C ALA A 557 -25.62 12.35 -0.85
N LYS A 558 -26.77 11.84 -1.28
CA LYS A 558 -27.35 10.57 -0.83
C LYS A 558 -27.66 9.72 -2.05
N PHE A 559 -27.31 8.45 -1.99
CA PHE A 559 -27.54 7.52 -3.09
C PHE A 559 -28.00 6.15 -2.58
N ALA A 560 -28.67 5.41 -3.46
CA ALA A 560 -28.86 3.97 -3.33
C ALA A 560 -27.96 3.26 -4.35
N ILE A 561 -27.35 2.15 -3.97
CA ILE A 561 -26.56 1.29 -4.86
C ILE A 561 -27.05 -0.15 -4.74
N VAL A 562 -27.16 -0.82 -5.88
CA VAL A 562 -27.43 -2.26 -5.98
C VAL A 562 -26.52 -2.87 -7.04
N ALA A 563 -26.05 -4.09 -6.83
CA ALA A 563 -25.27 -4.80 -7.82
C ALA A 563 -25.75 -6.25 -7.99
N ASN A 564 -25.77 -6.71 -9.24
CA ASN A 564 -26.28 -8.02 -9.63
C ASN A 564 -25.32 -8.72 -10.60
N GLU A 565 -25.08 -10.01 -10.36
CA GLU A 565 -24.45 -10.86 -11.37
C GLU A 565 -25.39 -11.05 -12.57
N CYS A 566 -24.88 -10.84 -13.78
CA CYS A 566 -25.63 -11.10 -15.01
C CYS A 566 -24.79 -11.89 -16.02
N GLU A 567 -25.47 -12.61 -16.92
CA GLU A 567 -24.80 -13.44 -17.92
C GLU A 567 -24.03 -12.59 -18.96
N PRO A 568 -22.86 -13.05 -19.45
CA PRO A 568 -22.04 -12.29 -20.41
C PRO A 568 -22.69 -11.96 -21.75
N SER A 569 -23.85 -12.54 -22.08
CA SER A 569 -24.55 -12.34 -23.35
C SER A 569 -25.98 -11.85 -23.13
N VAL A 570 -26.23 -10.56 -23.31
CA VAL A 570 -27.16 -9.92 -24.29
C VAL A 570 -27.01 -8.38 -24.15
N TRP A 571 -25.86 -7.79 -24.49
CA TRP A 571 -25.77 -6.33 -24.74
C TRP A 571 -24.68 -6.03 -25.78
N TYR A 572 -24.92 -6.40 -27.03
CA TYR A 572 -24.34 -5.64 -28.14
C TYR A 572 -25.02 -4.26 -28.14
N LYS A 573 -24.25 -3.20 -27.90
CA LYS A 573 -24.63 -1.77 -28.00
C LYS A 573 -25.60 -1.22 -26.95
N ARG A 574 -25.07 -0.90 -25.76
CA ARG A 574 -25.25 0.44 -25.17
C ARG A 574 -23.88 1.02 -24.83
N GLU A 575 -23.04 1.18 -25.84
CA GLU A 575 -22.11 2.31 -25.78
C GLU A 575 -22.99 3.55 -25.80
N VAL A 576 -23.17 4.20 -24.65
CA VAL A 576 -23.53 5.61 -24.67
C VAL A 576 -22.34 6.30 -25.29
N SER A 577 -22.43 6.56 -26.61
CA SER A 577 -21.39 7.27 -27.33
C SER A 577 -21.27 8.66 -26.71
N TYR A 578 -20.09 8.98 -26.18
CA TYR A 578 -19.75 10.37 -25.88
C TYR A 578 -19.62 11.11 -27.22
N LYS A 579 -20.51 12.07 -27.46
CA LYS A 579 -20.22 13.22 -28.31
C LYS A 579 -19.80 14.39 -27.43
#